data_AF-A0A8H3BNU9-F1
#
_entry.id   AF-A0A8H3BNU9-F1
#
_cell.length_a   1.000
_cell.length_b   1.000
_cell.length_c   1.000
_cell.angle_alpha   90.00
_cell.angle_beta   90.00
_cell.angle_gamma   90.00
#
_symmetry.space_group_name_H-M   'P 1'
#
loop_
_entity.id
_entity.type
_entity.pdbx_description
1 polymer ?
#
loop_
_entity_poly.entity_id
_entity_poly.type
_entity_poly.pdbx_seq_one_letter_code
_entity_poly.pdbx_strand_id
1 'polypeptide(L)'
;MIIHIVIWKLKSQPDATGGSQVPATFTDATATGVIEATQEQIDAYKAESRREIAEALNKVPGPLVPMQFGPPQLPERAKGYEFALYSRFKDLESLKKYAVSDAHVSVVESVVKPRTIPGETMAYDLEVPDDT
;
A
#
# COMPACT_ATOMS: atom_id res chain seq x y z
N MET A 1 6.74 -12.85 19.84
CA MET A 1 6.65 -12.54 18.38
C MET A 1 6.34 -11.05 18.15
N ILE A 2 6.72 -10.45 17.01
CA ILE A 2 6.29 -9.08 16.63
C ILE A 2 5.18 -9.14 15.58
N ILE A 3 4.13 -8.33 15.75
CA ILE A 3 3.13 -8.03 14.73
C ILE A 3 3.41 -6.63 14.18
N HIS A 4 3.50 -6.53 12.86
CA HIS A 4 3.63 -5.29 12.11
C HIS A 4 2.35 -5.06 11.30
N ILE A 5 1.64 -3.99 11.62
CA ILE A 5 0.42 -3.57 10.91
C ILE A 5 0.73 -2.31 10.14
N VAL A 6 0.39 -2.28 8.85
CA VAL A 6 0.46 -1.05 8.06
C VAL A 6 -0.90 -0.79 7.44
N ILE A 7 -1.36 0.44 7.49
CA ILE A 7 -2.59 0.87 6.83
C ILE A 7 -2.32 2.06 5.92
N TRP A 8 -3.04 2.09 4.80
CA TRP A 8 -2.83 3.06 3.72
C TRP A 8 -4.13 3.75 3.30
N LYS A 9 -4.05 5.06 3.08
CA LYS A 9 -4.98 5.76 2.19
C LYS A 9 -4.40 5.76 0.77
N LEU A 10 -5.21 5.37 -0.20
CA LEU A 10 -4.76 5.25 -1.59
C LEU A 10 -5.05 6.54 -2.35
N LYS A 11 -4.19 6.87 -3.31
CA LYS A 11 -4.48 7.95 -4.26
C LYS A 11 -5.69 7.55 -5.11
N SER A 12 -6.36 8.56 -5.67
CA SER A 12 -7.47 8.34 -6.61
C SER A 12 -7.02 8.27 -8.07
N GLN A 13 -5.74 8.55 -8.35
CA GLN A 13 -5.12 8.54 -9.68
C GLN A 13 -3.58 8.48 -9.53
N PRO A 14 -2.84 8.05 -10.57
CA PRO A 14 -1.37 8.06 -10.57
C PRO A 14 -0.80 9.49 -10.51
N ASP A 15 0.47 9.61 -10.12
CA ASP A 15 1.19 10.88 -10.20
C ASP A 15 1.33 11.34 -11.65
N ALA A 16 1.26 12.66 -11.87
CA ALA A 16 1.33 13.27 -13.21
C ALA A 16 2.71 13.14 -13.90
N THR A 17 3.70 12.50 -13.27
CA THR A 17 5.08 12.39 -13.76
C THR A 17 5.70 11.04 -13.42
N GLY A 18 5.91 10.18 -14.42
CA GLY A 18 6.71 8.96 -14.31
C GLY A 18 6.27 7.87 -15.28
N GLY A 19 6.95 7.76 -16.42
CA GLY A 19 6.46 7.07 -17.62
C GLY A 19 6.53 5.54 -17.66
N SER A 20 5.81 5.04 -18.68
CA SER A 20 5.93 3.74 -19.34
C SER A 20 5.11 2.55 -18.80
N GLN A 21 3.79 2.75 -18.72
CA GLN A 21 2.85 1.88 -19.42
C GLN A 21 1.71 2.80 -19.90
N VAL A 22 1.25 2.60 -21.14
CA VAL A 22 0.29 3.41 -21.92
C VAL A 22 -0.47 4.45 -21.07
N PRO A 23 -0.36 5.76 -21.37
CA PRO A 23 -1.05 6.73 -20.57
C PRO A 23 -2.55 6.52 -20.83
N ALA A 24 -3.28 6.00 -19.85
CA ALA A 24 -4.62 6.48 -19.63
C ALA A 24 -4.50 7.91 -19.05
N THR A 25 -3.82 8.82 -19.77
CA THR A 25 -4.31 10.20 -19.81
C THR A 25 -5.75 10.03 -20.20
N PHE A 26 -6.66 10.41 -19.31
CA PHE A 26 -8.09 10.47 -19.58
C PHE A 26 -8.29 11.31 -20.85
N THR A 27 -8.38 10.65 -22.00
CA THR A 27 -8.60 11.30 -23.29
C THR A 27 -10.09 11.35 -23.54
N ASP A 28 -10.69 12.54 -23.44
CA ASP A 28 -11.67 12.95 -24.43
C ASP A 28 -11.63 14.47 -24.68
N ALA A 29 -11.93 14.83 -25.91
CA ALA A 29 -11.59 16.08 -26.57
C ALA A 29 -12.54 17.23 -26.22
N THR A 30 -12.29 17.98 -25.15
CA THR A 30 -12.77 19.37 -25.05
C THR A 30 -11.75 20.25 -24.32
N ALA A 31 -11.45 21.39 -24.91
CA ALA A 31 -10.48 22.35 -24.40
C ALA A 31 -10.86 22.85 -22.98
N THR A 32 -9.85 23.17 -22.16
CA THR A 32 -9.87 24.04 -20.95
C THR A 32 -10.30 23.50 -19.57
N GLY A 33 -10.40 22.20 -19.30
CA GLY A 33 -10.71 21.72 -17.93
C GLY A 33 -9.86 20.54 -17.46
N VAL A 34 -9.42 20.56 -16.20
CA VAL A 34 -8.99 19.34 -15.49
C VAL A 34 -10.24 18.47 -15.38
N ILE A 35 -10.30 17.37 -16.12
CA ILE A 35 -11.42 16.43 -16.06
C ILE A 35 -11.23 15.58 -14.80
N GLU A 36 -12.18 15.63 -13.87
CA GLU A 36 -12.18 14.76 -12.69
C GLU A 36 -12.41 13.30 -13.12
N ALA A 37 -11.61 12.37 -12.58
CA ALA A 37 -11.76 10.95 -12.85
C ALA A 37 -13.14 10.44 -12.38
N THR A 38 -13.77 9.54 -13.13
CA THR A 38 -15.03 8.92 -12.73
C THR A 38 -14.83 8.01 -11.51
N GLN A 39 -15.89 7.77 -10.75
CA GLN A 39 -15.81 6.86 -9.59
C GLN A 39 -15.33 5.46 -9.99
N GLU A 40 -15.75 4.95 -11.15
CA GLU A 40 -15.31 3.66 -11.68
C GLU A 40 -13.80 3.64 -11.96
N GLN A 41 -13.26 4.73 -12.51
CA GLN A 41 -11.82 4.86 -12.75
C GLN A 41 -11.02 4.92 -11.44
N ILE A 42 -11.54 5.63 -10.44
CA ILE A 42 -10.95 5.71 -9.10
C ILE A 42 -10.95 4.32 -8.45
N ASP A 43 -12.07 3.61 -8.51
CA ASP A 43 -12.21 2.28 -7.91
C ASP A 43 -11.29 1.25 -8.57
N ALA A 44 -11.18 1.30 -9.91
CA ALA A 44 -10.25 0.48 -10.68
C ALA A 44 -8.79 0.74 -10.29
N TYR A 45 -8.38 2.02 -10.24
CA TYR A 45 -7.03 2.40 -9.84
C TYR A 45 -6.69 1.93 -8.41
N LYS A 46 -7.63 2.09 -7.47
CA LYS A 46 -7.44 1.62 -6.10
C LYS A 46 -7.39 0.10 -6.01
N ALA A 47 -8.20 -0.61 -6.78
CA ALA A 47 -8.16 -2.08 -6.84
C ALA A 47 -6.82 -2.59 -7.37
N GLU A 48 -6.31 -2.01 -8.45
CA GLU A 48 -4.99 -2.31 -8.99
C GLU A 48 -3.89 -1.98 -7.99
N SER A 49 -3.97 -0.80 -7.35
CA SER A 49 -2.99 -0.38 -6.35
C SER A 49 -2.87 -1.36 -5.18
N ARG A 50 -4.00 -1.84 -4.65
CA ARG A 50 -4.01 -2.87 -3.59
C ARG A 50 -3.34 -4.15 -4.03
N ARG A 51 -3.65 -4.62 -5.25
CA ARG A 51 -3.09 -5.85 -5.82
C ARG A 51 -1.58 -5.73 -5.98
N GLU A 52 -1.09 -4.65 -6.58
CA GLU A 52 0.34 -4.47 -6.85
C GLU A 52 1.15 -4.28 -5.57
N ILE A 53 0.63 -3.54 -4.58
CA ILE A 53 1.24 -3.42 -3.25
C ILE A 53 1.35 -4.81 -2.60
N ALA A 54 0.26 -5.58 -2.57
CA ALA A 54 0.27 -6.91 -1.97
C ALA A 54 1.22 -7.88 -2.68
N GLU A 55 1.20 -7.91 -4.01
CA GLU A 55 2.08 -8.78 -4.81
C GLU A 55 3.55 -8.43 -4.63
N ALA A 56 3.90 -7.13 -4.57
CA ALA A 56 5.28 -6.69 -4.39
C ALA A 56 5.78 -6.96 -2.98
N LEU A 57 5.01 -6.60 -1.95
CA LEU A 57 5.41 -6.81 -0.56
C LEU A 57 5.52 -8.29 -0.23
N ASN A 58 4.63 -9.17 -0.74
CA ASN A 58 4.70 -10.62 -0.53
C ASN A 58 6.01 -11.28 -1.01
N LYS A 59 6.77 -10.60 -1.89
CA LYS A 59 8.06 -11.09 -2.40
C LYS A 59 9.25 -10.62 -1.55
N VAL A 60 9.03 -9.70 -0.61
CA VAL A 60 10.11 -9.16 0.23
C VAL A 60 10.45 -10.19 1.34
N PRO A 61 11.70 -10.64 1.45
CA PRO A 61 12.10 -11.58 2.49
C PRO A 61 12.11 -10.93 3.87
N GLY A 62 11.92 -11.73 4.93
CA GLY A 62 12.02 -11.29 6.32
C GLY A 62 10.78 -11.59 7.17
N PRO A 63 9.56 -11.18 6.74
CA PRO A 63 8.34 -11.51 7.45
C PRO A 63 8.06 -13.02 7.44
N LEU A 64 7.40 -13.51 8.49
CA LEU A 64 6.83 -14.84 8.52
C LEU A 64 5.67 -14.93 7.53
N VAL A 65 5.72 -15.94 6.67
CA VAL A 65 4.71 -16.16 5.62
C VAL A 65 3.51 -16.97 6.14
N PRO A 66 2.31 -16.78 5.55
CA PRO A 66 1.96 -15.72 4.61
C PRO A 66 1.74 -14.37 5.33
N MET A 67 2.06 -13.28 4.65
CA MET A 67 1.51 -11.97 5.03
C MET A 67 0.05 -11.88 4.62
N GLN A 68 -0.72 -11.07 5.33
CA GLN A 68 -2.15 -10.91 5.09
C GLN A 68 -2.45 -9.47 4.68
N PHE A 69 -3.34 -9.32 3.71
CA PHE A 69 -3.76 -8.03 3.18
C PHE A 69 -5.27 -7.98 3.07
N GLY A 70 -5.86 -6.79 3.22
CA GLY A 70 -7.29 -6.65 3.02
C GLY A 70 -7.85 -5.25 3.27
N PRO A 71 -9.11 -5.02 2.89
CA PRO A 71 -9.83 -3.82 3.23
C PRO A 71 -10.28 -3.83 4.71
N PRO A 72 -10.56 -2.67 5.31
CA PRO A 72 -11.22 -2.61 6.61
C PRO A 72 -12.61 -3.26 6.53
N GLN A 73 -12.93 -4.08 7.52
CA GLN A 73 -14.26 -4.72 7.63
C GLN A 73 -15.33 -3.77 8.19
N LEU A 74 -14.90 -2.69 8.85
CA LEU A 74 -15.75 -1.62 9.37
C LEU A 74 -15.25 -0.27 8.82
N PRO A 75 -15.54 0.06 7.54
CA PRO A 75 -15.02 1.25 6.87
C PRO A 75 -15.32 2.56 7.62
N GLU A 76 -16.45 2.63 8.32
CA GLU A 76 -16.86 3.79 9.11
C GLU A 76 -15.94 4.06 10.32
N ARG A 77 -15.20 3.05 10.78
CA ARG A 77 -14.18 3.17 11.85
C ARG A 77 -12.77 3.31 11.31
N ALA A 78 -12.59 3.15 10.00
CA ALA A 78 -11.29 3.10 9.36
C ALA A 78 -10.70 4.48 9.06
N LYS A 79 -11.38 5.59 9.39
CA LYS A 79 -10.89 6.97 9.19
C LYS A 79 -10.34 7.24 7.76
N GLY A 80 -10.96 6.61 6.76
CA GLY A 80 -10.57 6.73 5.36
C GLY A 80 -9.35 5.90 4.95
N TYR A 81 -8.78 5.07 5.82
CA TYR A 81 -7.83 4.03 5.43
C TYR A 81 -8.56 2.89 4.71
N GLU A 82 -8.05 2.48 3.55
CA GLU A 82 -8.78 1.62 2.61
C GLU A 82 -8.15 0.23 2.47
N PHE A 83 -6.92 0.09 2.97
CA PHE A 83 -6.13 -1.11 2.79
C PHE A 83 -5.15 -1.31 3.95
N ALA A 84 -4.97 -2.56 4.35
CA ALA A 84 -4.09 -2.94 5.44
C ALA A 84 -3.17 -4.11 5.05
N LEU A 85 -2.00 -4.14 5.68
CA LEU A 85 -1.09 -5.27 5.79
C LEU A 85 -1.04 -5.70 7.26
N TYR A 86 -1.11 -7.01 7.47
CA TYR A 86 -0.73 -7.67 8.69
C TYR A 86 0.43 -8.63 8.39
N SER A 87 1.57 -8.41 9.05
CA SER A 87 2.73 -9.29 8.98
C SER A 87 3.28 -9.60 10.36
N ARG A 88 4.05 -10.70 10.42
CA ARG A 88 4.63 -11.19 11.67
C ARG A 88 6.14 -11.31 11.50
N PHE A 89 6.88 -11.02 12.55
CA PHE A 89 8.33 -11.22 12.62
C PHE A 89 8.66 -12.04 13.85
N LYS A 90 9.73 -12.83 13.76
CA LYS A 90 10.20 -13.66 14.86
C LYS A 90 10.45 -12.81 16.12
N ASP A 91 11.15 -11.70 15.94
CA ASP A 91 11.61 -10.80 16.98
C ASP A 91 11.83 -9.38 16.44
N LEU A 92 12.11 -8.44 17.36
CA LEU A 92 12.37 -7.04 17.01
C LEU A 92 13.60 -6.88 16.10
N GLU A 93 14.62 -7.72 16.24
CA GLU A 93 15.81 -7.68 15.39
C GLU A 93 15.46 -7.98 13.93
N SER A 94 14.61 -8.98 13.72
CA SER A 94 14.10 -9.35 12.39
C SER A 94 13.31 -8.21 11.74
N LEU A 95 12.44 -7.52 12.49
CA LEU A 95 11.72 -6.34 12.00
C LEU A 95 12.68 -5.21 11.63
N LYS A 96 13.66 -4.90 12.49
CA LYS A 96 14.65 -3.82 12.22
C LYS A 96 15.48 -4.10 10.97
N LYS A 97 15.91 -5.35 10.77
CA LYS A 97 16.62 -5.77 9.55
C LYS A 97 15.74 -5.62 8.30
N TYR A 98 14.48 -6.04 8.39
CA TYR A 98 13.52 -5.89 7.30
C TYR A 98 13.31 -4.42 6.91
N ALA A 99 13.07 -3.56 7.90
CA ALA A 99 12.69 -2.15 7.69
C ALA A 99 13.71 -1.38 6.85
N VAL A 100 15.00 -1.67 7.01
CA VAL A 100 16.11 -1.01 6.29
C VAL A 100 16.67 -1.83 5.14
N SER A 101 16.10 -3.01 4.84
CA SER A 101 16.60 -3.85 3.77
C SER A 101 16.37 -3.22 2.39
N ASP A 102 17.35 -3.34 1.49
CA ASP A 102 17.24 -2.79 0.13
C ASP A 102 16.01 -3.33 -0.62
N ALA A 103 15.66 -4.59 -0.40
CA ALA A 103 14.47 -5.20 -0.99
C ALA A 103 13.17 -4.53 -0.51
N HIS A 104 13.05 -4.28 0.79
CA HIS A 104 11.88 -3.58 1.35
C HIS A 104 11.83 -2.12 0.90
N VAL A 105 12.94 -1.38 1.06
CA VAL A 105 13.03 0.04 0.70
C VAL A 105 12.72 0.23 -0.78
N SER A 106 13.27 -0.61 -1.66
CA SER A 106 12.99 -0.56 -3.10
C SER A 106 11.49 -0.72 -3.40
N VAL A 107 10.81 -1.69 -2.78
CA VAL A 107 9.36 -1.87 -2.96
C VAL A 107 8.56 -0.68 -2.40
N VAL A 108 8.96 -0.14 -1.24
CA VAL A 108 8.29 1.03 -0.67
C VAL A 108 8.40 2.24 -1.59
N GLU A 109 9.59 2.55 -2.08
CA GLU A 109 9.84 3.71 -2.94
C GLU A 109 9.20 3.55 -4.33
N SER A 110 9.30 2.37 -4.94
CA SER A 110 8.88 2.16 -6.33
C SER A 110 7.42 1.70 -6.51
N VAL A 111 6.84 1.03 -5.50
CA VAL A 111 5.48 0.48 -5.59
C VAL A 111 4.53 1.17 -4.63
N VAL A 112 4.87 1.24 -3.33
CA VAL A 112 3.94 1.73 -2.31
C VAL A 112 3.71 3.23 -2.40
N LYS A 113 4.77 4.05 -2.30
CA LYS A 113 4.65 5.52 -2.26
C LYS A 113 3.96 6.14 -3.49
N PRO A 114 4.17 5.64 -4.73
CA PRO A 114 3.43 6.17 -5.89
C PRO A 114 1.92 5.99 -5.80
N ARG A 115 1.43 5.03 -4.99
CA ARG A 115 0.01 4.64 -4.90
C ARG A 115 -0.69 5.13 -3.65
N THR A 116 0.06 5.63 -2.66
CA THR A 116 -0.49 6.05 -1.35
C THR A 116 -0.41 7.56 -1.18
N ILE A 117 -1.38 8.14 -0.46
CA ILE A 117 -1.36 9.58 -0.21
C ILE A 117 -0.15 9.90 0.70
N PRO A 118 0.71 10.88 0.34
CA PRO A 118 1.86 11.25 1.16
C PRO A 118 1.45 11.62 2.59
N GLY A 119 2.14 11.05 3.59
CA GLY A 119 1.83 11.27 5.01
C GLY A 119 0.61 10.48 5.55
N GLU A 120 -0.12 9.77 4.68
CA GLU A 120 -1.33 9.02 5.05
C GLU A 120 -1.08 7.50 5.05
N THR A 121 0.14 7.12 5.43
CA THR A 121 0.53 5.74 5.74
C THR A 121 0.81 5.66 7.23
N MET A 122 0.24 4.67 7.90
CA MET A 122 0.50 4.42 9.33
C MET A 122 0.99 3.00 9.51
N ALA A 123 2.16 2.86 10.12
CA ALA A 123 2.69 1.59 10.58
C ALA A 123 2.60 1.54 12.11
N TYR A 124 2.19 0.40 12.65
CA TYR A 124 2.10 0.15 14.09
C TYR A 124 2.66 -1.24 14.40
N ASP A 125 3.65 -1.26 15.26
CA ASP A 125 4.35 -2.46 15.70
C ASP A 125 3.95 -2.78 17.13
N LEU A 126 3.62 -4.04 17.39
CA LEU A 126 3.41 -4.53 18.74
C LEU A 126 4.11 -5.87 18.95
N GLU A 127 4.72 -6.01 20.11
CA GLU A 127 5.17 -7.30 20.60
C GLU A 127 3.98 -8.04 21.20
N VAL A 128 3.77 -9.27 20.74
CA VAL A 128 2.84 -10.20 21.34
C VAL A 128 3.63 -11.30 22.04
N PRO A 129 3.26 -11.64 23.30
CA PRO A 129 3.77 -12.84 23.93
C PRO A 129 3.53 -14.04 23.03
N ASP A 130 4.41 -15.03 23.09
CA ASP A 130 4.10 -16.31 22.47
C ASP A 130 2.94 -16.91 23.28
N ASP A 131 1.79 -17.10 22.63
CA ASP A 131 0.63 -17.75 23.25
C ASP A 131 1.07 -19.16 23.72
N THR A 132 1.20 -19.35 25.02
CA THR A 132 1.39 -20.67 25.64
C THR A 132 0.11 -21.48 25.60
#